data_AF-A0A022MQE5-F1
#
_entry.id   AF-A0A022MQE5-F1
#
_cell.length_a   1.000
_cell.length_b   1.000
_cell.length_c   1.000
_cell.angle_alpha   90.00
_cell.angle_beta   90.00
_cell.angle_gamma   90.00
#
_symmetry.space_group_name_H-M   'P 1'
#
loop_
_entity.id
_entity.type
_entity.pdbx_description
1 polymer ?
#
loop_
_entity_poly.entity_id
_entity_poly.type
_entity_poly.pdbx_seq_one_letter_code
_entity_poly.pdbx_strand_id
1 'polypeptide(L)'
;MRERIRAGDREAFGELYEQYAKAVYNHAFRLTGDWSVAEDVMSATFLDAWRTREKVAEEGGSLRPWLLGIATNKAHNARRGVRRRFAFLARVPAPEPVEDFADEAAGRIDDVRRLDAVHRAVRGLRRQEREVLALCVWSGLDYQQTADALGVPVGTVRSRLSRARVRLRDLTDRQLAEEKREPRRGRGEVESEAAFAALSVQEGTR
;
A
#
# COMPACT_ATOMS: atom_id res chain seq x y z
N MET A 1 -13.33 -28.25 8.56
CA MET A 1 -13.38 -26.82 8.19
C MET A 1 -13.78 -26.61 6.73
N ARG A 2 -12.99 -27.06 5.74
CA ARG A 2 -13.27 -26.87 4.30
C ARG A 2 -14.65 -27.39 3.86
N GLU A 3 -14.98 -28.62 4.23
CA GLU A 3 -16.29 -29.23 3.93
C GLU A 3 -17.46 -28.43 4.50
N ARG A 4 -17.38 -28.04 5.78
CA ARG A 4 -18.37 -27.16 6.44
C ARG A 4 -18.53 -25.84 5.68
N ILE A 5 -17.43 -25.19 5.30
CA ILE A 5 -17.46 -23.96 4.49
C ILE A 5 -18.12 -24.23 3.13
N ARG A 6 -17.76 -25.30 2.41
CA ARG A 6 -18.38 -25.67 1.12
C ARG A 6 -19.90 -25.87 1.28
N ALA A 7 -20.32 -26.56 2.34
CA ALA A 7 -21.72 -26.81 2.67
C ALA A 7 -22.51 -25.56 3.10
N GLY A 8 -21.86 -24.40 3.28
CA GLY A 8 -22.53 -23.16 3.68
C GLY A 8 -22.80 -23.05 5.18
N ASP A 9 -21.98 -23.71 6.00
CA ASP A 9 -21.98 -23.51 7.44
C ASP A 9 -21.49 -22.08 7.78
N ARG A 10 -22.38 -21.29 8.40
CA ARG A 10 -22.12 -19.88 8.74
C ARG A 10 -21.11 -19.73 9.87
N GLU A 11 -21.10 -20.64 10.83
CA GLU A 11 -20.18 -20.60 11.97
C GLU A 11 -18.76 -20.90 11.50
N ALA A 12 -18.60 -21.95 10.69
CA ALA A 12 -17.31 -22.28 10.08
C ALA A 12 -16.76 -21.15 9.21
N PHE A 13 -17.64 -20.40 8.53
CA PHE A 13 -17.23 -19.21 7.78
C PHE A 13 -16.91 -18.01 8.68
N GLY A 14 -17.58 -17.88 9.83
CA GLY A 14 -17.22 -16.93 10.88
C GLY A 14 -15.81 -17.16 11.41
N GLU A 15 -15.48 -18.41 11.75
CA GLU A 15 -14.12 -18.82 12.15
C GLU A 15 -13.08 -18.48 11.06
N LEU A 16 -13.42 -18.71 9.78
CA LEU A 16 -12.57 -18.33 8.65
C LEU A 16 -12.34 -16.81 8.59
N TYR A 17 -13.41 -16.02 8.79
CA TYR A 17 -13.34 -14.57 8.79
C TYR A 17 -12.41 -14.08 9.90
N GLU A 18 -12.63 -14.52 11.15
CA GLU A 18 -11.82 -14.14 12.30
C GLU A 18 -10.34 -14.48 12.08
N GLN A 19 -10.06 -15.66 11.51
CA GLN A 19 -8.69 -16.10 11.26
C GLN A 19 -7.96 -15.26 10.21
N TYR A 20 -8.64 -14.80 9.15
CA TYR A 20 -7.99 -14.24 7.97
C TYR A 20 -8.31 -12.76 7.67
N ALA A 21 -9.28 -12.14 8.35
CA ALA A 21 -9.69 -10.76 8.08
C ALA A 21 -8.51 -9.78 8.09
N LYS A 22 -7.68 -9.82 9.14
CA LYS A 22 -6.48 -8.98 9.25
C LYS A 22 -5.49 -9.21 8.11
N ALA A 23 -5.30 -10.45 7.67
CA ALA A 23 -4.40 -10.77 6.56
C ALA A 23 -4.93 -10.24 5.22
N VAL A 24 -6.24 -10.41 4.97
CA VAL A 24 -6.92 -9.91 3.77
C VAL A 24 -6.88 -8.38 3.72
N TYR A 25 -7.21 -7.72 4.83
CA TYR A 25 -7.14 -6.27 4.97
C TYR A 25 -5.74 -5.72 4.70
N ASN A 26 -4.73 -6.26 5.37
CA ASN A 26 -3.35 -5.79 5.20
C ASN A 26 -2.84 -6.03 3.77
N HIS A 27 -3.27 -7.11 3.12
CA HIS A 27 -2.96 -7.35 1.71
C HIS A 27 -3.65 -6.34 0.79
N ALA A 28 -4.94 -6.09 1.02
CA ALA A 28 -5.71 -5.09 0.28
C ALA A 28 -5.08 -3.69 0.43
N PHE A 29 -4.76 -3.28 1.65
CA PHE A 29 -4.11 -2.00 1.94
C PHE A 29 -2.76 -1.85 1.24
N ARG A 30 -1.92 -2.88 1.26
CA ARG A 30 -0.63 -2.87 0.53
C ARG A 30 -0.80 -2.72 -0.98
N LEU A 31 -1.89 -3.25 -1.52
CA LEU A 31 -2.22 -3.06 -2.91
C LEU A 31 -2.77 -1.65 -3.15
N THR A 32 -3.74 -1.17 -2.37
CA THR A 32 -4.52 0.06 -2.63
C THR A 32 -3.80 1.33 -2.18
N GLY A 33 -3.15 1.29 -1.01
CA GLY A 33 -2.56 2.44 -0.31
C GLY A 33 -3.59 3.34 0.36
N ASP A 34 -4.81 2.84 0.56
CA ASP A 34 -5.96 3.59 1.08
C ASP A 34 -6.75 2.68 2.03
N TRP A 35 -7.01 3.17 3.24
CA TRP A 35 -7.67 2.43 4.32
C TRP A 35 -9.13 2.11 3.99
N SER A 36 -9.91 3.11 3.56
CA SER A 36 -11.32 2.94 3.22
C SER A 36 -11.49 1.97 2.05
N VAL A 37 -10.65 2.09 1.01
CA VAL A 37 -10.68 1.16 -0.12
C VAL A 37 -10.25 -0.26 0.32
N ALA A 38 -9.34 -0.38 1.29
CA ALA A 38 -8.93 -1.69 1.80
C ALA A 38 -10.06 -2.39 2.58
N GLU A 39 -10.84 -1.66 3.37
CA GLU A 39 -12.03 -2.18 4.06
C GLU A 39 -13.08 -2.68 3.07
N ASP A 40 -13.38 -1.89 2.04
CA ASP A 40 -14.30 -2.26 0.97
C ASP A 40 -13.85 -3.53 0.25
N VAL A 41 -12.55 -3.60 -0.09
CA VAL A 41 -11.95 -4.78 -0.73
C VAL A 41 -12.04 -6.00 0.17
N MET A 42 -11.81 -5.87 1.48
CA MET A 42 -11.92 -6.98 2.43
C MET A 42 -13.36 -7.48 2.49
N SER A 43 -14.33 -6.59 2.71
CA SER A 43 -15.76 -6.92 2.75
C SER A 43 -16.21 -7.61 1.46
N ALA A 44 -15.85 -7.06 0.30
CA ALA A 44 -16.15 -7.66 -1.00
C ALA A 44 -15.44 -9.01 -1.21
N THR A 45 -14.28 -9.22 -0.61
CA THR A 45 -13.55 -10.49 -0.66
C THR A 45 -14.31 -11.57 0.09
N PHE A 46 -14.72 -11.32 1.33
CA PHE A 46 -15.46 -12.32 2.11
C PHE A 46 -16.85 -12.58 1.55
N LEU A 47 -17.53 -11.57 1.01
CA LEU A 47 -18.81 -11.77 0.31
C LEU A 47 -18.64 -12.68 -0.92
N ASP A 48 -17.59 -12.46 -1.71
CA ASP A 48 -17.30 -13.28 -2.88
C ASP A 48 -16.84 -14.69 -2.51
N ALA A 49 -16.04 -14.81 -1.45
CA ALA A 49 -15.63 -16.09 -0.87
C ALA A 49 -16.85 -16.90 -0.42
N TRP A 50 -17.84 -16.29 0.23
CA TRP A 50 -19.09 -16.95 0.61
C TRP A 50 -19.88 -17.43 -0.62
N ARG A 51 -20.02 -16.58 -1.63
CA ARG A 51 -20.73 -16.91 -2.88
C ARG A 51 -20.04 -18.00 -3.69
N THR A 52 -18.72 -18.09 -3.58
CA THR A 52 -17.89 -19.04 -4.35
C THR A 52 -17.30 -20.15 -3.49
N ARG A 53 -17.81 -20.35 -2.26
CA ARG A 53 -17.30 -21.32 -1.27
C ARG A 53 -17.20 -22.75 -1.82
N GLU A 54 -18.06 -23.11 -2.76
CA GLU A 54 -18.06 -24.43 -3.43
C GLU A 54 -16.85 -24.65 -4.35
N LYS A 55 -16.06 -23.61 -4.64
CA LYS A 55 -14.78 -23.71 -5.36
C LYS A 55 -13.59 -24.01 -4.45
N VAL A 56 -13.77 -23.97 -3.13
CA VAL A 56 -12.71 -24.35 -2.18
C VAL A 56 -12.35 -25.80 -2.41
N ALA A 57 -11.07 -26.13 -2.65
CA ALA A 57 -10.64 -27.52 -2.79
C ALA A 57 -11.05 -28.35 -1.55
N GLU A 58 -11.47 -29.60 -1.77
CA GLU A 58 -11.92 -30.52 -0.71
C GLU A 58 -10.80 -30.76 0.30
N GLU A 59 -9.60 -31.00 -0.21
CA GLU A 59 -8.39 -31.17 0.56
C GLU A 59 -7.38 -30.05 0.29
N GLY A 60 -6.41 -29.90 1.18
CA GLY A 60 -5.28 -28.97 1.01
C GLY A 60 -4.99 -28.13 2.26
N GLY A 61 -3.93 -27.32 2.16
CA GLY A 61 -3.41 -26.50 3.26
C GLY A 61 -4.28 -25.30 3.65
N SER A 62 -3.65 -24.17 3.98
CA SER A 62 -4.36 -22.95 4.36
C SER A 62 -5.31 -22.45 3.25
N LEU A 63 -6.45 -21.86 3.62
CA LEU A 63 -7.36 -21.15 2.70
C LEU A 63 -6.89 -19.72 2.38
N ARG A 64 -5.81 -19.28 3.02
CA ARG A 64 -5.24 -17.96 2.84
C ARG A 64 -4.88 -17.63 1.38
N PRO A 65 -4.23 -18.50 0.58
CA PRO A 65 -3.93 -18.19 -0.81
C PRO A 65 -5.19 -17.91 -1.64
N TRP A 66 -6.26 -18.68 -1.41
CA TRP A 66 -7.54 -18.49 -2.09
C TRP A 66 -8.17 -17.14 -1.76
N LEU A 67 -8.24 -16.77 -0.48
CA LEU A 67 -8.75 -15.46 -0.04
C LEU A 67 -7.91 -14.30 -0.58
N LEU A 68 -6.58 -14.41 -0.54
CA LEU A 68 -5.68 -13.37 -1.05
C LEU A 68 -5.74 -13.23 -2.58
N GLY A 69 -6.02 -14.31 -3.30
CA GLY A 69 -6.32 -14.28 -4.74
C GLY A 69 -7.58 -13.48 -5.04
N ILE A 70 -8.69 -13.76 -4.34
CA ILE A 70 -9.94 -12.99 -4.45
C ILE A 70 -9.68 -11.51 -4.12
N ALA A 71 -8.99 -11.22 -3.01
CA ALA A 71 -8.67 -9.86 -2.60
C ALA A 71 -7.86 -9.09 -3.65
N THR A 72 -6.91 -9.77 -4.31
CA THR A 72 -6.12 -9.17 -5.40
C THR A 72 -7.01 -8.75 -6.56
N ASN A 73 -7.97 -9.60 -6.95
CA ASN A 73 -8.95 -9.29 -7.99
C ASN A 73 -9.90 -8.15 -7.60
N LYS A 74 -10.36 -8.11 -6.34
CA LYS A 74 -11.21 -7.01 -5.84
C LYS A 74 -10.44 -5.68 -5.79
N ALA A 75 -9.21 -5.68 -5.30
CA ALA A 75 -8.34 -4.50 -5.27
C ALA A 75 -8.07 -3.93 -6.68
N HIS A 76 -7.90 -4.81 -7.68
CA HIS A 76 -7.78 -4.41 -9.07
C HIS A 76 -9.03 -3.65 -9.55
N ASN A 77 -10.22 -4.16 -9.25
CA ASN A 77 -11.48 -3.59 -9.71
C ASN A 77 -11.83 -2.27 -8.99
N ALA A 78 -11.53 -2.18 -7.68
CA ALA A 78 -11.74 -0.96 -6.90
C ALA A 78 -10.96 0.23 -7.50
N ARG A 79 -9.68 0.03 -7.83
CA ARG A 79 -8.86 1.06 -8.52
C ARG A 79 -9.41 1.49 -9.87
N ARG A 80 -10.01 0.56 -10.64
CA ARG A 80 -10.65 0.90 -11.92
C ARG A 80 -11.93 1.72 -11.72
N GLY A 81 -12.69 1.48 -10.66
CA GLY A 81 -13.87 2.28 -10.29
C GLY A 81 -13.50 3.73 -9.95
N VAL A 82 -12.49 3.90 -9.09
CA VAL A 82 -11.99 5.23 -8.68
C VAL A 82 -11.44 6.03 -9.87
N ARG A 83 -10.62 5.43 -10.74
CA ARG A 83 -10.12 6.11 -11.96
C ARG A 83 -11.24 6.54 -12.91
N ARG A 84 -12.30 5.74 -13.06
CA ARG A 84 -13.47 6.11 -13.87
C ARG A 84 -14.26 7.24 -13.25
N ARG A 85 -14.43 7.23 -11.92
CA ARG A 85 -15.10 8.32 -11.18
C ARG A 85 -14.32 9.62 -11.29
N PHE A 86 -13.00 9.61 -11.12
CA PHE A 86 -12.17 10.80 -11.33
C PHE A 86 -12.15 11.25 -12.79
N ALA A 87 -12.09 10.33 -13.76
CA ALA A 87 -12.19 10.68 -15.18
C ALA A 87 -13.57 11.25 -15.56
N PHE A 88 -14.62 10.88 -14.84
CA PHE A 88 -15.96 11.46 -14.98
C PHE A 88 -16.04 12.84 -14.31
N LEU A 89 -15.54 12.99 -13.07
CA LEU A 89 -15.51 14.26 -12.36
C LEU A 89 -14.59 15.30 -13.03
N ALA A 90 -13.50 14.88 -13.68
CA ALA A 90 -12.64 15.75 -14.48
C ALA A 90 -13.33 16.26 -15.77
N ARG A 91 -14.52 15.75 -16.11
CA ARG A 91 -15.37 16.26 -17.20
C ARG A 91 -16.45 17.23 -16.69
N VAL A 92 -16.51 17.44 -15.38
CA VAL A 92 -17.37 18.43 -14.71
C VAL A 92 -16.47 19.61 -14.32
N PRO A 93 -16.89 20.89 -14.49
CA PRO A 93 -16.11 22.03 -14.03
C PRO A 93 -15.76 21.88 -12.56
N ALA A 94 -14.48 22.03 -12.22
CA ALA A 94 -14.01 21.88 -10.85
C ALA A 94 -14.71 22.93 -9.97
N PRO A 95 -15.25 22.55 -8.79
CA PRO A 95 -15.59 23.53 -7.77
C PRO A 95 -14.32 24.27 -7.31
N GLU A 96 -14.49 25.50 -6.82
CA GLU A 96 -13.37 26.29 -6.29
C GLU A 96 -12.59 25.50 -5.23
N PRO A 97 -11.25 25.64 -5.18
CA PRO A 97 -10.45 24.93 -4.20
C PRO A 97 -10.87 25.35 -2.80
N VAL A 98 -11.48 24.42 -2.07
CA VAL A 98 -11.64 24.53 -0.62
C VAL A 98 -10.30 24.10 -0.02
N GLU A 99 -9.70 24.97 0.80
CA GLU A 99 -8.49 24.67 1.55
C GLU A 99 -8.68 23.38 2.37
N ASP A 100 -7.88 22.37 2.04
CA ASP A 100 -7.79 21.14 2.82
C ASP A 100 -6.81 21.40 3.96
N PHE A 101 -7.33 21.40 5.19
CA PHE A 101 -6.53 21.48 6.41
C PHE A 101 -5.75 20.17 6.56
N ALA A 102 -4.56 20.14 5.97
CA ALA A 102 -3.57 19.11 6.24
C ALA A 102 -2.95 19.37 7.62
N ASP A 103 -3.42 18.62 8.61
CA ASP A 103 -2.87 18.69 9.97
C ASP A 103 -1.44 18.15 10.03
N GLU A 104 -0.62 18.92 10.74
CA GLU A 104 0.81 18.82 10.89
C GLU A 104 1.23 17.63 11.77
N ALA A 105 2.24 16.88 11.34
CA ALA A 105 2.97 15.95 12.21
C ALA A 105 4.48 16.05 11.94
N ALA A 106 5.09 17.13 12.46
CA ALA A 106 6.53 17.25 12.57
C ALA A 106 7.04 16.37 13.74
N GLY A 107 7.61 15.20 13.43
CA GLY A 107 8.16 14.34 14.48
C GLY A 107 8.64 12.94 14.08
N ARG A 108 9.28 12.78 12.91
CA ARG A 108 10.18 11.66 12.50
C ARG A 108 10.53 11.78 11.01
N ILE A 109 11.24 12.86 10.65
CA ILE A 109 11.41 13.30 9.26
C ILE A 109 12.17 12.28 8.40
N ASP A 110 13.14 11.54 8.96
CA ASP A 110 13.94 10.58 8.19
C ASP A 110 13.19 9.27 7.91
N ASP A 111 12.38 8.78 8.86
CA ASP A 111 11.57 7.57 8.66
C ASP A 111 10.44 7.82 7.67
N VAL A 112 9.79 8.99 7.73
CA VAL A 112 8.71 9.38 6.81
C VAL A 112 9.24 9.53 5.39
N ARG A 113 10.38 10.20 5.19
CA ARG A 113 11.00 10.36 3.86
C ARG A 113 11.40 9.01 3.25
N ARG A 114 11.97 8.12 4.06
CA ARG A 114 12.36 6.77 3.64
C ARG A 114 11.15 5.89 3.32
N LEU A 115 10.08 6.00 4.11
CA LEU A 115 8.79 5.35 3.82
C LEU A 115 8.15 5.88 2.54
N ASP A 116 8.21 7.19 2.29
CA ASP A 116 7.72 7.80 1.05
C ASP A 116 8.53 7.41 -0.18
N ALA A 117 9.85 7.29 -0.05
CA ALA A 117 10.72 6.74 -1.08
C ALA A 117 10.30 5.30 -1.45
N VAL A 118 10.13 4.43 -0.43
CA VAL A 118 9.65 3.06 -0.63
C VAL A 118 8.26 3.02 -1.25
N HIS A 119 7.32 3.85 -0.77
CA HIS A 119 5.97 3.93 -1.34
C HIS A 119 5.99 4.38 -2.81
N ARG A 120 6.83 5.37 -3.16
CA ARG A 120 7.00 5.83 -4.55
C ARG A 120 7.64 4.74 -5.42
N ALA A 121 8.66 4.05 -4.93
CA ALA A 121 9.29 2.95 -5.64
C ALA A 121 8.30 1.80 -5.93
N VAL A 122 7.51 1.41 -4.92
CA VAL A 122 6.42 0.43 -5.07
C VAL A 122 5.34 0.95 -6.02
N ARG A 123 5.00 2.24 -5.99
CA ARG A 123 4.08 2.87 -6.95
C ARG A 123 4.59 2.82 -8.38
N GLY A 124 5.90 2.87 -8.60
CA GLY A 124 6.54 2.72 -9.90
C GLY A 124 6.52 1.29 -10.48
N LEU A 125 6.18 0.27 -9.68
CA LEU A 125 6.04 -1.10 -10.16
C LEU A 125 4.84 -1.26 -11.09
N ARG A 126 5.00 -2.09 -12.12
CA ARG A 126 3.84 -2.55 -12.90
C ARG A 126 2.90 -3.31 -11.98
N ARG A 127 1.62 -3.31 -12.33
CA ARG A 127 0.59 -3.92 -11.50
C ARG A 127 0.92 -5.38 -11.14
N GLN A 128 1.24 -6.19 -12.15
CA GLN A 128 1.50 -7.61 -11.98
C GLN A 128 2.78 -7.89 -11.18
N GLU A 129 3.74 -6.97 -11.20
CA GLU A 129 4.96 -7.03 -10.38
C GLU A 129 4.61 -6.80 -8.90
N ARG A 130 3.73 -5.83 -8.63
CA ARG A 130 3.27 -5.48 -7.28
C ARG A 130 2.39 -6.56 -6.66
N GLU A 131 1.50 -7.16 -7.44
CA GLU A 131 0.66 -8.28 -7.00
C GLU A 131 1.50 -9.46 -6.51
N VAL A 132 2.50 -9.85 -7.31
CA VAL A 132 3.43 -10.95 -6.94
C VAL A 132 4.30 -10.58 -5.75
N LEU A 133 4.82 -9.35 -5.71
CA LEU A 133 5.59 -8.86 -4.55
C LEU A 133 4.74 -8.93 -3.26
N ALA A 134 3.48 -8.49 -3.33
CA ALA A 134 2.58 -8.47 -2.17
C ALA A 134 2.25 -9.87 -1.66
N LEU A 135 2.03 -10.83 -2.56
CA LEU A 135 1.72 -12.21 -2.19
C LEU A 135 2.96 -12.92 -1.64
N CYS A 136 4.10 -12.86 -2.34
CA CYS A 136 5.29 -13.59 -1.92
C CYS A 136 6.01 -12.95 -0.72
N VAL A 137 6.23 -11.64 -0.76
CA VAL A 137 7.11 -10.97 0.21
C VAL A 137 6.34 -10.50 1.45
N TRP A 138 5.18 -9.89 1.26
CA TRP A 138 4.41 -9.35 2.39
C TRP A 138 3.43 -10.34 2.98
N SER A 139 2.86 -11.22 2.15
CA SER A 139 1.95 -12.26 2.61
C SER A 139 2.66 -13.60 2.83
N GLY A 140 3.91 -13.76 2.42
CA GLY A 140 4.68 -14.98 2.69
C GLY A 140 4.11 -16.22 1.98
N LEU A 141 3.37 -16.04 0.87
CA LEU A 141 2.95 -17.16 0.05
C LEU A 141 4.14 -17.70 -0.74
N ASP A 142 4.22 -19.01 -0.88
CA ASP A 142 5.20 -19.61 -1.79
C ASP A 142 4.82 -19.35 -3.27
N TYR A 143 5.70 -19.74 -4.19
CA TYR A 143 5.49 -19.47 -5.61
C TYR A 143 4.33 -20.27 -6.22
N GLN A 144 4.04 -21.46 -5.71
CA GLN A 144 2.92 -22.28 -6.16
C GLN A 144 1.60 -21.68 -5.65
N GLN A 145 1.51 -21.38 -4.36
CA GLN A 145 0.36 -20.70 -3.76
C GLN A 145 0.07 -19.35 -4.44
N THR A 146 1.12 -18.60 -4.79
CA THR A 146 0.97 -17.33 -5.52
C THR A 146 0.48 -17.56 -6.95
N ALA A 147 0.97 -18.60 -7.62
CA ALA A 147 0.53 -18.98 -8.96
C ALA A 147 -0.97 -19.34 -8.96
N ASP A 148 -1.39 -20.16 -7.99
CA ASP A 148 -2.77 -20.59 -7.82
C ASP A 148 -3.69 -19.39 -7.49
N ALA A 149 -3.25 -18.52 -6.57
CA ALA A 149 -3.99 -17.32 -6.18
C ALA A 149 -4.22 -16.34 -7.35
N LEU A 150 -3.26 -16.26 -8.27
CA LEU A 150 -3.31 -15.35 -9.43
C LEU A 150 -3.84 -16.01 -10.71
N GLY A 151 -3.98 -17.34 -10.74
CA GLY A 151 -4.32 -18.09 -11.96
C GLY A 151 -3.25 -17.97 -13.06
N VAL A 152 -1.97 -17.97 -12.71
CA VAL A 152 -0.85 -17.85 -13.68
C VAL A 152 0.20 -18.94 -13.46
N PRO A 153 1.03 -19.29 -14.46
CA PRO A 153 2.10 -20.28 -14.27
C PRO A 153 3.14 -19.85 -13.23
N VAL A 154 3.73 -20.79 -12.49
CA VAL A 154 4.81 -20.54 -11.50
C VAL A 154 6.01 -19.81 -12.12
N GLY A 155 6.37 -20.12 -13.37
CA GLY A 155 7.41 -19.39 -14.10
C GLY A 155 7.08 -17.91 -14.32
N THR A 156 5.80 -17.57 -14.43
CA THR A 156 5.31 -16.19 -14.51
C THR A 156 5.47 -15.48 -13.17
N VAL A 157 5.21 -16.15 -12.05
CA VAL A 157 5.46 -15.62 -10.71
C VAL A 157 6.94 -15.28 -10.54
N ARG A 158 7.84 -16.25 -10.85
CA ARG A 158 9.30 -16.06 -10.75
C ARG A 158 9.78 -14.88 -11.60
N SER A 159 9.35 -14.80 -12.86
CA SER A 159 9.78 -13.73 -13.77
C SER A 159 9.22 -12.35 -13.40
N ARG A 160 8.00 -12.27 -12.86
CA ARG A 160 7.42 -11.01 -12.35
C ARG A 160 8.13 -10.56 -11.08
N LEU A 161 8.41 -11.47 -10.16
CA LEU A 161 9.13 -11.15 -8.92
C LEU A 161 10.56 -10.69 -9.19
N SER A 162 11.26 -11.34 -10.13
CA SER A 162 12.59 -10.91 -10.57
C SER A 162 12.56 -9.48 -11.12
N ARG A 163 11.63 -9.18 -12.05
CA ARG A 163 11.46 -7.83 -12.60
C ARG A 163 11.07 -6.80 -11.53
N ALA A 164 10.22 -7.17 -10.57
CA ALA A 164 9.86 -6.31 -9.46
C ALA A 164 11.09 -5.92 -8.64
N ARG A 165 11.96 -6.88 -8.29
CA ARG A 165 13.19 -6.64 -7.53
C ARG A 165 14.17 -5.73 -8.29
N VAL A 166 14.37 -5.97 -9.58
CA VAL A 166 15.23 -5.13 -10.43
C VAL A 166 14.69 -3.70 -10.47
N ARG A 167 13.40 -3.53 -10.75
CA ARG A 167 12.77 -2.20 -10.82
C ARG A 167 12.78 -1.46 -9.49
N LEU A 168 12.58 -2.16 -8.37
CA LEU A 168 12.70 -1.55 -7.03
C LEU A 168 14.13 -1.08 -6.76
N ARG A 169 15.15 -1.88 -7.11
CA ARG A 169 16.55 -1.48 -6.99
C ARG A 169 16.83 -0.21 -7.82
N ASP A 170 16.46 -0.22 -9.10
CA ASP A 170 16.68 0.94 -9.99
C ASP A 170 16.00 2.22 -9.48
N LEU A 171 14.76 2.10 -8.96
CA LEU A 171 14.02 3.24 -8.41
C LEU A 171 14.64 3.76 -7.11
N THR A 172 15.12 2.86 -6.25
CA THR A 172 15.75 3.23 -4.97
C THR A 172 17.11 3.88 -5.22
N ASP A 173 17.92 3.34 -6.14
CA ASP A 173 19.24 3.87 -6.49
C ASP A 173 19.15 5.28 -7.09
N ARG A 174 18.12 5.55 -7.92
CA ARG A 174 17.84 6.90 -8.45
C ARG A 174 17.47 7.87 -7.35
N GLN A 175 16.59 7.49 -6.41
CA GLN A 175 16.19 8.36 -5.31
C GLN A 175 17.36 8.68 -4.39
N LEU A 176 18.21 7.69 -4.06
CA LEU A 176 19.43 7.91 -3.28
C LEU A 176 20.44 8.81 -4.01
N ALA A 177 20.46 8.79 -5.34
CA ALA A 177 21.31 9.70 -6.14
C ALA A 177 20.74 11.12 -6.20
N GLU A 178 19.42 11.29 -6.23
CA GLU A 178 18.73 12.58 -6.19
C GLU A 178 18.88 13.26 -4.81
N GLU A 179 18.74 12.51 -3.71
CA GLU A 179 18.97 13.03 -2.34
C GLU A 179 20.42 13.51 -2.12
N LYS A 180 21.39 12.89 -2.79
CA LYS A 180 22.79 13.35 -2.76
C LYS A 180 23.05 14.60 -3.60
N ARG A 181 22.19 14.86 -4.61
CA ARG A 181 22.31 16.01 -5.53
C ARG A 181 21.58 17.24 -5.03
N GLU A 182 20.56 17.09 -4.19
CA GLU A 182 19.90 18.20 -3.52
C GLU A 182 20.82 18.70 -2.39
N PRO A 183 21.52 19.85 -2.54
CA PRO A 183 22.36 20.35 -1.47
C PRO A 183 21.46 20.61 -0.28
N ARG A 184 21.93 20.31 0.93
CA ARG A 184 21.28 20.70 2.20
C ARG A 184 20.98 22.20 2.10
N ARG A 185 19.78 22.60 1.68
CA ARG A 185 19.33 23.99 1.73
C ARG A 185 19.53 24.42 3.17
N GLY A 186 20.36 25.44 3.34
CA GLY A 186 21.04 25.80 4.57
C GLY A 186 20.13 25.64 5.78
N ARG A 187 20.59 24.83 6.74
CA ARG A 187 20.24 25.05 8.14
C ARG A 187 20.64 26.50 8.39
N GLY A 188 19.67 27.38 8.59
CA GLY A 188 19.92 28.78 8.88
C GLY A 188 20.86 28.85 10.07
N GLU A 189 22.13 29.14 9.80
CA GLU A 189 22.98 29.87 10.71
C GLU A 189 22.31 31.23 10.85
N VAL A 190 21.43 31.33 11.82
CA VAL A 190 21.13 32.62 12.43
C VAL A 190 22.32 32.90 13.33
N GLU A 191 23.46 33.27 12.74
CA GLU A 191 24.50 33.97 13.50
C GLU A 191 23.98 35.38 13.78
N SER A 192 23.19 35.42 14.85
CA SER A 192 22.85 36.62 15.60
C SER A 192 24.13 37.17 16.24
N GLU A 193 24.96 37.87 15.46
CA GLU A 193 25.95 38.82 16.00
C GLU A 193 25.48 40.27 15.79
N ALA A 194 24.76 40.57 14.71
CA ALA A 194 24.24 41.92 14.45
C ALA A 194 23.03 42.30 15.34
N ALA A 195 22.28 41.31 15.85
CA ALA A 195 21.10 41.56 16.70
C ALA A 195 21.46 41.75 18.19
N PHE A 196 22.62 41.26 18.65
CA PHE A 196 23.06 41.42 20.04
C PHE A 196 23.85 42.71 20.29
N ALA A 197 24.41 43.34 19.25
CA ALA A 197 25.12 44.62 19.36
C ALA A 197 24.18 45.84 19.47
N ALA A 198 22.88 45.68 19.20
CA ALA A 198 21.91 46.78 19.24
C ALA A 198 21.17 46.93 20.58
N LEU A 199 21.41 46.04 21.56
CA LEU A 199 20.66 46.00 22.84
C LEU A 199 21.51 46.23 24.10
N SER A 200 22.76 46.68 23.97
CA SER A 200 23.66 46.92 25.11
C SER A 200 24.17 48.36 25.28
N VAL A 201 23.57 49.36 24.63
CA VAL A 201 23.89 50.79 24.87
C VAL A 201 22.62 51.62 25.11
N GLN A 202 21.88 51.28 26.17
CA GLN A 202 21.05 52.25 26.89
C GLN A 202 21.00 51.92 28.38
N GLU A 203 22.14 52.03 29.07
CA GLU A 203 22.15 52.40 30.49
C GLU A 203 23.28 53.38 30.78
N GLY A 204 22.88 54.62 31.06
CA GLY A 204 23.51 55.49 32.05
C GLY A 204 24.67 56.40 31.61
N THR A 205 24.38 57.66 31.29
CA THR A 205 25.10 58.79 31.92
C THR A 205 24.27 60.09 31.86
N ARG A 206 23.86 60.54 33.06
CA ARG A 206 23.51 61.90 33.52
C ARG A 206 22.31 62.65 32.91
#